data_AF-A0AB37KHV5-F1
#
_entry.id   AF-A0AB37KHV5-F1
#
_cell.length_a   1.000
_cell.length_b   1.000
_cell.length_c   1.000
_cell.angle_alpha   90.00
_cell.angle_beta   90.00
_cell.angle_gamma   90.00
#
_symmetry.space_group_name_H-M   'P 1'
#
loop_
_entity.id
_entity.type
_entity.pdbx_description
1 polymer ?
#
loop_
_entity_poly.entity_id
_entity_poly.type
_entity_poly.pdbx_seq_one_letter_code
_entity_poly.pdbx_strand_id
1 'polypeptide(L)' 'MSEKNKLDATTFCKLLDEFGEEAAKQTLEDVNEGRCSADTLEKYLYTDETKDEYSARLKKEYEDFE' A
#
# COMPACT_ATOMS: atom_id res chain seq x y z
N MET A 1 4.24 22.26 -5.44
CA MET A 1 5.17 21.15 -5.73
C MET A 1 4.36 19.90 -5.47
N SER A 2 3.93 19.16 -6.50
CA SER A 2 3.28 17.87 -6.26
C SER A 2 4.37 16.93 -5.78
N GLU A 3 4.53 16.83 -4.46
CA GLU A 3 5.34 15.78 -3.86
C GLU A 3 4.78 14.47 -4.41
N LYS A 4 5.57 13.82 -5.26
CA LYS A 4 5.23 12.51 -5.78
C LYS A 4 5.13 11.61 -4.56
N ASN A 5 3.92 11.14 -4.24
CA ASN A 5 3.71 10.16 -3.20
C ASN A 5 4.70 9.03 -3.40
N LYS A 6 5.53 8.76 -2.40
CA LYS A 6 6.58 7.75 -2.48
C LYS A 6 6.04 6.33 -2.25
N LEU A 7 4.76 6.22 -1.92
CA LEU A 7 4.04 4.97 -1.69
C LEU A 7 3.10 4.69 -2.88
N ASP A 8 3.15 3.47 -3.43
CA ASP A 8 2.25 3.03 -4.48
C ASP A 8 0.82 2.86 -3.98
N ALA A 9 -0.15 3.07 -4.88
CA ALA A 9 -1.57 2.92 -4.58
C ALA A 9 -1.91 1.50 -4.11
N THR A 10 -1.31 0.45 -4.70
CA THR A 10 -1.50 -0.94 -4.26
C THR A 10 -1.11 -1.15 -2.80
N THR A 11 0.07 -0.65 -2.40
CA THR A 11 0.59 -0.79 -1.04
C THR A 11 -0.28 -0.01 -0.06
N PHE A 12 -0.77 1.17 -0.48
CA PHE A 12 -1.73 1.95 0.30
C PHE A 12 -3.07 1.21 0.47
N CYS A 13 -3.62 0.61 -0.59
CA CYS A 13 -4.84 -0.20 -0.52
C CYS A 13 -4.67 -1.39 0.44
N LYS A 14 -3.51 -2.05 0.42
CA LYS A 14 -3.22 -3.12 1.37
C LYS A 14 -3.15 -2.64 2.81
N LEU A 15 -2.48 -1.51 3.05
CA LEU A 15 -2.46 -0.88 4.37
C LEU A 15 -3.86 -0.51 4.85
N LEU A 16 -4.70 0.00 3.94
CA LEU A 16 -6.08 0.37 4.23
C LEU A 16 -6.93 -0.85 4.61
N ASP A 17 -6.77 -1.97 3.89
CA ASP A 17 -7.50 -3.22 4.13
C ASP A 17 -7.06 -3.92 5.43
N GLU A 18 -5.75 -4.01 5.68
CA GLU A 18 -5.21 -4.74 6.84
C GLU A 18 -5.19 -3.91 8.14
N PHE A 19 -4.88 -2.61 8.05
CA PHE A 19 -4.64 -1.76 9.23
C PHE A 19 -5.66 -0.61 9.36
N GLY A 20 -6.48 -0.35 8.34
CA GLY A 20 -7.47 0.70 8.35
C GLY A 20 -6.98 2.07 7.86
N GLU A 21 -7.92 3.01 7.70
CA GLU A 21 -7.68 4.30 7.04
C GLU A 21 -6.67 5.18 7.77
N GLU A 22 -6.76 5.27 9.10
CA GLU A 22 -5.88 6.12 9.91
C GLU A 22 -4.43 5.66 9.80
N ALA A 23 -4.18 4.35 9.92
CA ALA A 23 -2.86 3.78 9.80
C ALA A 23 -2.28 3.94 8.39
N ALA A 24 -3.09 3.74 7.35
CA ALA A 24 -2.66 3.93 5.96
C ALA A 24 -2.27 5.38 5.66
N LYS A 25 -3.07 6.35 6.13
CA LYS A 25 -2.77 7.78 5.97
C LYS A 25 -1.50 8.18 6.71
N GLN A 26 -1.37 7.78 7.98
CA GLN A 26 -0.19 8.09 8.77
C GLN A 26 1.08 7.47 8.16
N THR A 27 0.98 6.23 7.67
CA THR A 27 2.09 5.56 6.99
C THR A 27 2.51 6.27 5.71
N LEU A 28 1.54 6.75 4.92
CA LEU A 28 1.81 7.56 3.72
C LEU A 28 2.55 8.84 4.07
N GLU A 29 2.15 9.53 5.14
CA GLU A 29 2.84 10.73 5.64
C GLU A 29 4.27 10.41 6.09
N ASP A 30 4.48 9.36 6.90
CA ASP A 30 5.81 8.96 7.37
C ASP A 30 6.74 8.57 6.21
N VAL A 31 6.22 7.93 5.16
CA VAL A 31 6.97 7.58 3.95
C VAL A 31 7.31 8.84 3.14
N ASN A 32 6.36 9.78 3.01
CA ASN A 32 6.60 11.04 2.32
C ASN A 32 7.63 11.92 3.06
N GLU A 33 7.53 12.02 4.39
CA GLU A 33 8.50 12.68 5.28
C GLU A 33 9.87 11.98 5.31
N GLY A 34 9.96 10.74 4.81
CA GLY A 34 11.20 9.95 4.78
C GLY A 34 11.58 9.33 6.13
N ARG A 35 10.64 9.27 7.07
CA ARG A 35 10.77 8.53 8.33
C ARG A 35 10.72 7.02 8.10
N CYS A 36 9.98 6.59 7.09
CA CYS A 36 9.91 5.20 6.66
C CYS A 36 10.28 5.05 5.18
N SER A 37 10.91 3.93 4.83
CA SER A 37 11.22 3.59 3.43
C SER A 37 10.12 2.72 2.87
N ALA A 38 9.58 3.09 1.70
CA ALA A 38 8.55 2.31 1.01
C ALA A 38 9.00 0.85 0.78
N ASP A 39 10.25 0.64 0.36
CA ASP A 39 10.83 -0.70 0.14
C ASP A 39 10.79 -1.59 1.40
N THR A 40 11.09 -1.03 2.57
CA THR A 40 11.00 -1.74 3.85
C THR A 40 9.56 -2.09 4.17
N LEU A 41 8.65 -1.14 3.97
CA LEU A 41 7.23 -1.31 4.21
C LEU A 41 6.66 -2.43 3.34
N GLU A 42 6.97 -2.41 2.05
CA GLU A 42 6.59 -3.46 1.10
C GLU A 42 7.10 -4.83 1.52
N LYS A 43 8.34 -4.94 2.01
CA LYS A 43 8.86 -6.22 2.53
C LYS A 43 8.06 -6.75 3.71
N TYR A 44 7.61 -5.90 4.62
CA TYR A 44 6.78 -6.31 5.75
C TYR A 44 5.35 -6.65 5.33
N LEU A 45 4.75 -5.82 4.46
CA LEU A 45 3.38 -6.00 3.97
C LEU A 45 3.23 -7.24 3.07
N TYR A 46 4.24 -7.52 2.26
CA TYR A 46 4.27 -8.62 1.29
C TYR A 46 5.14 -9.78 1.78
N THR A 47 5.13 -10.04 3.10
CA THR A 47 5.86 -11.18 3.68
C THR A 47 5.22 -12.53 3.35
N ASP A 48 3.89 -12.60 3.41
CA ASP A 48 3.13 -13.84 3.18
C ASP A 48 2.74 -14.04 1.70
N GLU A 49 2.56 -12.94 0.97
CA GLU A 49 2.20 -12.91 -0.45
C GLU A 49 3.00 -11.84 -1.18
N THR A 50 3.22 -12.00 -2.47
CA THR A 50 3.90 -10.98 -3.28
C THR A 50 2.99 -9.82 -3.67
N LYS A 51 3.59 -8.67 -4.00
CA LYS A 51 2.85 -7.49 -4.51
C LYS A 51 2.05 -7.80 -5.77
N ASP A 52 2.55 -8.71 -6.62
CA ASP A 52 1.86 -9.15 -7.84
C ASP A 52 0.63 -10.00 -7.52
N GLU A 53 0.73 -10.94 -6.58
CA GLU A 53 -0.40 -11.76 -6.13
C GLU A 53 -1.50 -10.90 -5.52
N TYR A 54 -1.13 -9.98 -4.63
CA TYR A 54 -2.08 -9.05 -4.05
C TYR A 54 -2.74 -8.15 -5.11
N SER A 55 -1.95 -7.62 -6.05
CA SER A 55 -2.48 -6.81 -7.16
C SER A 55 -3.44 -7.59 -8.06
N ALA A 56 -3.13 -8.86 -8.33
CA ALA A 56 -4.00 -9.74 -9.11
C ALA A 56 -5.31 -10.04 -8.39
N ARG A 57 -5.26 -10.28 -7.07
CA ARG A 57 -6.44 -10.46 -6.23
C ARG A 57 -7.29 -9.19 -6.21
N LEU A 58 -6.67 -8.02 -6.04
CA LEU A 58 -7.36 -6.73 -6.04
C LEU A 58 -8.09 -6.51 -7.37
N LYS A 59 -7.40 -6.71 -8.51
CA LYS A 59 -8.03 -6.61 -9.82
C LYS A 59 -9.23 -7.53 -9.95
N LYS A 60 -9.08 -8.79 -9.54
CA LYS A 60 -10.17 -9.78 -9.58
C LYS A 60 -11.36 -9.37 -8.71
N GLU A 61 -11.11 -8.85 -7.51
CA GLU A 61 -12.17 -8.38 -6.62
C GLU A 61 -12.93 -7.19 -7.23
N TYR A 62 -12.23 -6.23 -7.82
CA TYR A 62 -12.87 -5.13 -8.53
C TYR A 62 -13.56 -5.55 -9.84
N GLU A 63 -13.07 -6.58 -10.54
CA GLU A 63 -13.73 -7.17 -11.72
C GLU A 63 -15.05 -7.87 -11.35
N ASP A 64 -15.15 -8.45 -10.15
CA ASP A 64 -16.35 -9.13 -9.64
C ASP A 64 -17.44 -8.14 -9.18
N PHE A 65 -17.08 -6.86 -8.99
CA PHE A 65 -17.99 -5.78 -8.59
C PHE A 65 -18.66 -5.05 -9.78
N GLU A 66 -18.30 -5.37 -11.03
CA GLU A 66 -18.85 -4.76 -12.27
C GLU A 66 -19.88 -5.68 -12.97
#